data_AF-A0A830CMN4-F1
#
_entry.id   AF-A0A830CMN4-F1
#
_cell.length_a   1.000
_cell.length_b   1.000
_cell.length_c   1.000
_cell.angle_alpha   90.00
_cell.angle_beta   90.00
_cell.angle_gamma   90.00
#
_symmetry.space_group_name_H-M   'P 1'
#
loop_
_entity.id
_entity.type
_entity.pdbx_description
1 polymer ?
#
loop_
_entity_poly.entity_id
_entity_poly.type
_entity_poly.pdbx_seq_one_letter_code
_entity_poly.pdbx_strand_id
1 'polypeptide(L)'
;MKGILSVSLFTFIELVILVDFGAGPHLACLAESDDSYISALGDPGMRDPYARFGLEAWNSCNEVGEEAPNMGSPRMADCTDFYCPDDSISTSSCDVRQKVNETDNRLKAGDKFPSGHFNPSADVDNYAVQKELYLGSLCEQRTVYNETWQFWMIMLKNGNLDKTATFCPENGKKVNQTVTNIHFPCFGTGCMNQPLVYHNESKVVYDSYWNTSLTGGFYGTYDLDSNVSNDKKSLFQVTWRKNPVTYSWNVSFTLTTSAKYPWLMLYLRSDATKGFNGGYHYDGRGMMRTLPESPYFKVKLTLDIKKGGGGSSQFYLTDIGGCWKNNGDPCDGDVTTDVTRYSEMIINPSTGSTCGPSNLQACPPQHISTTGEIIHRTNKTDYPYSAYHYYCAPGNADDSYLEKPSGTCDPYSNPQAQELVQILPHPEWAVHGYPAAHGVGWENGPRTWDLDTGALSSRLYFYQDPGTPPAKRVWRSINCGTEMYFGAPGKTAQWSVSDFDVLVPKPYHRIPEI
;
A
#
# COMPACT_ATOMS: atom_id res chain seq x y z
N MET A 1 29.79 -47.70 -79.40
CA MET A 1 30.92 -47.41 -78.49
C MET A 1 30.83 -45.96 -78.06
N LYS A 2 30.84 -45.74 -76.73
CA LYS A 2 31.17 -44.53 -75.95
C LYS A 2 30.75 -43.15 -76.52
N GLY A 3 29.96 -42.30 -75.87
CA GLY A 3 29.40 -42.31 -74.52
C GLY A 3 29.17 -40.87 -74.04
N ILE A 4 28.01 -40.66 -73.39
CA ILE A 4 27.79 -39.91 -72.12
C ILE A 4 27.73 -38.36 -72.25
N LEU A 5 26.53 -37.73 -72.22
CA LEU A 5 25.66 -37.33 -71.06
C LEU A 5 26.14 -35.98 -70.45
N SER A 6 25.33 -35.02 -69.99
CA SER A 6 23.90 -34.93 -69.62
C SER A 6 23.51 -33.44 -69.43
N VAL A 7 22.50 -32.91 -70.12
CA VAL A 7 21.13 -32.54 -69.67
C VAL A 7 20.98 -31.31 -68.75
N SER A 8 20.24 -30.31 -69.26
CA SER A 8 19.18 -29.61 -68.51
C SER A 8 18.09 -29.20 -69.50
N LEU A 9 16.87 -29.72 -69.30
CA LEU A 9 15.68 -29.55 -70.14
C LEU A 9 14.59 -28.95 -69.21
N PHE A 10 14.14 -27.71 -69.47
CA PHE A 10 12.78 -27.28 -69.87
C PHE A 10 11.62 -27.74 -68.94
N THR A 11 10.52 -27.00 -68.68
CA THR A 11 9.66 -26.20 -69.58
C THR A 11 8.48 -25.59 -68.76
N PHE A 12 8.06 -24.35 -69.10
CA PHE A 12 6.68 -23.79 -69.26
C PHE A 12 5.69 -23.71 -68.07
N ILE A 13 5.19 -22.54 -67.65
CA ILE A 13 4.14 -21.61 -68.21
C ILE A 13 2.74 -22.24 -68.28
N GLU A 14 1.79 -21.71 -67.49
CA GLU A 14 0.46 -21.26 -67.95
C GLU A 14 -0.20 -20.26 -66.96
N LEU A 15 -1.12 -19.47 -67.51
CA LEU A 15 -1.73 -18.23 -67.02
C LEU A 15 -3.26 -18.35 -67.14
N VAL A 16 -4.06 -18.10 -66.08
CA VAL A 16 -5.49 -17.68 -66.19
C VAL A 16 -5.86 -16.76 -65.00
N ILE A 17 -6.75 -15.80 -65.28
CA ILE A 17 -7.09 -14.54 -64.59
C ILE A 17 -8.57 -14.57 -64.08
N LEU A 18 -8.94 -13.61 -63.17
CA LEU A 18 -10.30 -13.08 -62.78
C LEU A 18 -11.09 -13.85 -61.68
N VAL A 19 -11.80 -13.27 -60.68
CA VAL A 19 -12.36 -11.92 -60.36
C VAL A 19 -12.48 -11.72 -58.82
N ASP A 20 -12.44 -10.46 -58.41
CA ASP A 20 -12.71 -9.81 -57.11
C ASP A 20 -14.16 -9.96 -56.56
N PHE A 21 -14.35 -10.05 -55.24
CA PHE A 21 -15.48 -9.48 -54.45
C PHE A 21 -15.17 -9.61 -52.94
N GLY A 22 -15.13 -8.48 -52.23
CA GLY A 22 -14.52 -8.35 -50.90
C GLY A 22 -15.33 -8.71 -49.65
N ALA A 23 -14.61 -8.72 -48.52
CA ALA A 23 -15.01 -8.43 -47.13
C ALA A 23 -13.74 -8.56 -46.26
N GLY A 24 -13.20 -7.48 -45.69
CA GLY A 24 -13.38 -7.16 -44.26
C GLY A 24 -12.21 -7.68 -43.41
N PRO A 25 -11.45 -6.82 -42.70
CA PRO A 25 -10.11 -7.17 -42.23
C PRO A 25 -10.10 -8.07 -40.99
N HIS A 26 -9.13 -8.98 -41.01
CA HIS A 26 -8.67 -9.87 -39.96
C HIS A 26 -8.63 -9.23 -38.56
N LEU A 27 -9.26 -9.90 -37.59
CA LEU A 27 -8.83 -9.88 -36.20
C LEU A 27 -7.42 -10.48 -36.13
N ALA A 28 -6.41 -9.61 -36.13
CA ALA A 28 -5.12 -9.91 -35.55
C ALA A 28 -5.11 -9.25 -34.17
N CYS A 29 -5.21 -10.06 -33.13
CA CYS A 29 -4.96 -9.68 -31.75
C CYS A 29 -3.49 -9.29 -31.66
N LEU A 30 -3.20 -7.99 -31.78
CA LEU A 30 -1.90 -7.44 -31.44
C LEU A 30 -1.82 -7.40 -29.91
N ALA A 31 -1.02 -8.29 -29.33
CA ALA A 31 -0.47 -8.07 -28.02
C ALA A 31 0.38 -6.80 -28.09
N GLU A 32 -0.14 -5.68 -27.59
CA GLU A 32 0.64 -4.48 -27.36
C GLU A 32 1.81 -4.85 -26.44
N SER A 33 3.04 -4.60 -26.90
CA SER A 33 4.22 -4.61 -26.05
C SER A 33 4.02 -3.62 -24.90
N ASP A 34 4.38 -4.02 -23.68
CA ASP A 34 4.37 -3.26 -22.41
C ASP A 34 5.36 -2.07 -22.40
N ASP A 35 5.61 -1.49 -23.57
CA ASP A 35 6.56 -0.41 -23.83
C ASP A 35 5.95 0.99 -23.56
N SER A 36 4.71 1.05 -23.08
CA SER A 36 3.99 2.30 -22.79
C SER A 36 4.04 2.72 -21.32
N TYR A 37 4.49 1.85 -20.41
CA TYR A 37 4.57 2.12 -18.97
C TYR A 37 6.02 2.17 -18.45
N ILE A 38 6.23 2.89 -17.35
CA ILE A 38 7.47 2.93 -16.56
C ILE A 38 7.14 2.81 -15.08
N SER A 39 8.09 2.30 -14.30
CA SER A 39 7.96 2.28 -12.85
C SER A 39 7.97 3.69 -12.28
N ALA A 40 6.97 3.97 -11.45
CA ALA A 40 6.88 5.12 -10.58
C ALA A 40 7.80 4.99 -9.34
N LEU A 41 8.30 3.80 -9.03
CA LEU A 41 9.07 3.53 -7.83
C LEU A 41 10.56 3.77 -8.03
N GLY A 42 11.24 4.13 -6.95
CA GLY A 42 12.71 4.17 -6.86
C GLY A 42 13.36 2.78 -6.91
N ASP A 43 12.60 1.76 -6.51
CA ASP A 43 12.99 0.35 -6.51
C ASP A 43 12.02 -0.49 -7.37
N PRO A 44 12.12 -0.42 -8.72
CA PRO A 44 11.21 -1.12 -9.62
C PRO A 44 11.18 -2.64 -9.40
N GLY A 45 10.01 -3.18 -9.07
CA GLY A 45 9.82 -4.62 -8.83
C GLY A 45 10.58 -5.15 -7.60
N MET A 46 10.97 -4.28 -6.68
CA MET A 46 11.78 -4.60 -5.50
C MET A 46 13.18 -5.15 -5.85
N ARG A 47 13.79 -4.68 -6.95
CA ARG A 47 15.04 -5.22 -7.51
C ARG A 47 16.31 -4.49 -7.11
N ASP A 48 16.23 -3.32 -6.50
CA ASP A 48 17.38 -2.54 -6.05
C ASP A 48 18.27 -3.38 -5.13
N PRO A 49 19.60 -3.43 -5.36
CA PRO A 49 20.50 -4.29 -4.60
C PRO A 49 20.62 -3.89 -3.13
N TYR A 50 20.20 -2.67 -2.78
CA TYR A 50 20.34 -2.12 -1.44
C TYR A 50 19.08 -2.33 -0.60
N ALA A 51 19.26 -2.63 0.69
CA ALA A 51 18.13 -2.73 1.60
C ALA A 51 17.68 -1.32 1.99
N ARG A 52 16.40 -1.02 1.79
CA ARG A 52 15.79 0.27 2.09
C ARG A 52 14.41 0.05 2.69
N PHE A 53 14.36 -0.15 4.01
CA PHE A 53 13.13 -0.44 4.73
C PHE A 53 12.97 0.52 5.92
N GLY A 54 11.93 1.34 5.88
CA GLY A 54 11.49 2.13 7.01
C GLY A 54 10.42 1.37 7.81
N LEU A 55 10.31 1.69 9.09
CA LEU A 55 9.21 1.28 9.95
C LEU A 55 8.54 2.52 10.50
N GLU A 56 7.22 2.53 10.41
CA GLU A 56 6.36 3.37 11.22
C GLU A 56 5.49 2.51 12.11
N ALA A 57 5.45 2.84 13.39
CA ALA A 57 4.47 2.29 14.29
C ALA A 57 3.63 3.39 14.94
N TRP A 58 2.31 3.21 14.98
CA TRP A 58 1.41 4.20 15.58
C TRP A 58 0.22 3.55 16.29
N ASN A 59 -0.38 4.38 17.14
CA ASN A 59 -1.68 4.12 17.74
C ASN A 59 -2.82 4.52 16.80
N SER A 60 -4.05 4.36 17.27
CA SER A 60 -5.21 4.94 16.62
C SER A 60 -5.00 6.46 16.43
N CYS A 61 -5.68 7.03 15.44
CA CYS A 61 -5.53 8.42 14.99
C CYS A 61 -4.14 8.89 14.53
N ASN A 62 -3.16 7.98 14.36
CA ASN A 62 -1.85 8.28 13.76
C ASN A 62 -0.95 9.24 14.57
N GLU A 63 -1.30 9.50 15.84
CA GLU A 63 -0.63 10.42 16.77
C GLU A 63 -0.72 9.83 18.19
N VAL A 64 -0.48 10.60 19.26
CA VAL A 64 -0.67 10.25 20.69
C VAL A 64 0.53 9.66 21.43
N GLY A 65 1.75 10.05 21.06
CA GLY A 65 2.95 9.68 21.84
C GLY A 65 2.94 10.14 23.31
N GLU A 66 2.02 11.02 23.72
CA GLU A 66 1.85 11.53 25.08
C GLU A 66 1.61 10.43 26.13
N GLU A 67 0.93 9.32 25.79
CA GLU A 67 0.73 8.20 26.70
C GLU A 67 1.99 7.34 26.92
N ALA A 68 3.03 7.58 26.10
CA ALA A 68 4.27 6.82 26.11
C ALA A 68 5.52 7.70 26.07
N PRO A 69 5.69 8.68 26.99
CA PRO A 69 6.69 9.74 26.88
C PRO A 69 8.13 9.25 26.98
N ASN A 70 8.35 8.05 27.53
CA ASN A 70 9.66 7.43 27.67
C ASN A 70 9.97 6.37 26.60
N MET A 71 8.99 6.04 25.75
CA MET A 71 9.26 5.18 24.61
C MET A 71 9.92 6.01 23.51
N GLY A 72 10.96 5.43 22.89
CA GLY A 72 11.63 6.06 21.77
C GLY A 72 10.67 6.33 20.63
N SER A 73 11.11 7.13 19.65
CA SER A 73 10.27 7.40 18.50
C SER A 73 10.00 6.11 17.72
N PRO A 74 8.73 5.84 17.34
CA PRO A 74 8.35 4.59 16.67
C PRO A 74 8.78 4.54 15.19
N ARG A 75 9.61 5.50 14.76
CA ARG A 75 10.25 5.52 13.45
C ARG A 75 11.61 4.83 13.54
N MET A 76 11.82 3.83 12.70
CA MET A 76 13.11 3.15 12.53
C MET A 76 13.39 2.95 11.04
N ALA A 77 14.64 2.69 10.68
CA ALA A 77 14.99 2.33 9.31
C ALA A 77 16.15 1.33 9.28
N ASP A 78 16.19 0.54 8.21
CA ASP A 78 17.32 -0.27 7.78
C ASP A 78 17.71 0.16 6.37
N CYS A 79 18.86 0.80 6.27
CA CYS A 79 19.38 1.32 5.02
C CYS A 79 20.81 0.85 4.84
N THR A 80 20.97 -0.15 3.99
CA THR A 80 22.20 -0.92 3.89
C THR A 80 22.67 -0.98 2.44
N ASP A 81 23.92 -0.57 2.21
CA ASP A 81 24.58 -0.76 0.92
C ASP A 81 25.36 -2.08 0.92
N PHE A 82 25.35 -2.74 -0.22
CA PHE A 82 25.96 -4.05 -0.42
C PHE A 82 27.05 -3.96 -1.49
N TYR A 83 28.26 -4.39 -1.16
CA TYR A 83 29.42 -4.34 -2.03
C TYR A 83 30.10 -5.70 -2.11
N CYS A 84 29.97 -6.39 -3.24
CA CYS A 84 30.81 -7.55 -3.55
C CYS A 84 31.88 -7.13 -4.56
N PRO A 85 33.18 -7.25 -4.25
CA PRO A 85 34.23 -7.04 -5.24
C PRO A 85 34.14 -8.09 -6.36
N ASP A 86 34.45 -7.69 -7.59
CA ASP A 86 34.39 -8.57 -8.76
C ASP A 86 35.37 -9.75 -8.65
N ASP A 87 34.93 -10.90 -9.13
CA ASP A 87 35.41 -12.27 -8.89
C ASP A 87 36.83 -12.61 -9.44
N SER A 88 37.67 -11.60 -9.70
CA SER A 88 38.94 -11.80 -10.41
C SER A 88 40.16 -12.06 -9.52
N ILE A 89 40.14 -11.71 -8.22
CA ILE A 89 41.29 -11.97 -7.32
C ILE A 89 40.84 -12.21 -5.87
N SER A 90 40.89 -13.49 -5.46
CA SER A 90 40.94 -14.03 -4.09
C SER A 90 39.97 -13.49 -3.02
N THR A 91 39.05 -14.35 -2.57
CA THR A 91 38.51 -14.40 -1.18
C THR A 91 37.98 -13.10 -0.57
N SER A 92 37.59 -12.11 -1.36
CA SER A 92 37.05 -10.87 -0.80
C SER A 92 35.59 -11.07 -0.42
N SER A 93 35.33 -11.17 0.88
CA SER A 93 33.98 -11.21 1.44
C SER A 93 33.19 -9.98 1.02
N CYS A 94 31.94 -10.16 0.59
CA CYS A 94 31.05 -9.04 0.35
C CYS A 94 30.90 -8.20 1.64
N ASP A 95 30.98 -6.88 1.48
CA ASP A 95 30.89 -5.92 2.56
C ASP A 95 29.49 -5.28 2.64
N VAL A 96 29.11 -4.92 3.85
CA VAL A 96 27.80 -4.38 4.20
C VAL A 96 28.01 -3.05 4.89
N ARG A 97 27.57 -1.96 4.25
CA ARG A 97 27.68 -0.62 4.81
C ARG A 97 26.31 -0.15 5.30
N GLN A 98 26.15 -0.15 6.62
CA GLN A 98 25.00 0.43 7.29
C GLN A 98 25.03 1.97 7.18
N LYS A 99 23.96 2.57 6.64
CA LYS A 99 23.76 4.03 6.61
C LYS A 99 22.98 4.53 7.81
N VAL A 100 22.03 3.73 8.26
CA VAL A 100 21.29 3.92 9.51
C VAL A 100 21.84 2.91 10.49
N ASN A 101 22.27 3.37 11.66
CA ASN A 101 22.78 2.51 12.71
C ASN A 101 21.85 2.52 13.93
N GLU A 102 22.14 1.68 14.91
CA GLU A 102 21.35 1.57 16.15
C GLU A 102 21.26 2.90 16.94
N THR A 103 22.26 3.78 16.86
CA THR A 103 22.18 5.09 17.55
C THR A 103 21.17 6.03 16.89
N ASP A 104 21.04 5.98 15.55
CA ASP A 104 20.01 6.72 14.82
C ASP A 104 18.61 6.21 15.15
N ASN A 105 18.45 4.87 15.17
CA ASN A 105 17.19 4.21 15.48
C ASN A 105 16.77 4.40 16.95
N ARG A 106 17.72 4.62 17.88
CA ARG A 106 17.44 4.87 19.30
C ARG A 106 17.09 6.31 19.66
N LEU A 107 17.19 7.25 18.73
CA LEU A 107 16.80 8.64 18.96
C LEU A 107 15.35 8.74 19.46
N LYS A 108 15.16 9.48 20.56
CA LYS A 108 13.88 9.69 21.23
C LYS A 108 13.53 11.18 21.31
N ALA A 109 12.26 11.46 21.64
CA ALA A 109 11.79 12.83 21.80
C ALA A 109 12.73 13.65 22.69
N GLY A 110 13.10 14.84 22.21
CA GLY A 110 14.05 15.76 22.82
C GLY A 110 15.52 15.57 22.41
N ASP A 111 15.91 14.41 21.87
CA ASP A 111 17.29 14.18 21.44
C ASP A 111 17.64 15.01 20.21
N LYS A 112 18.88 15.49 20.14
CA LYS A 112 19.38 16.22 18.98
C LYS A 112 19.74 15.27 17.83
N PHE A 113 19.32 15.61 16.62
CA PHE A 113 19.72 14.89 15.42
C PHE A 113 21.20 15.17 15.08
N PRO A 114 22.01 14.14 14.77
CA PRO A 114 23.44 14.28 14.50
C PRO A 114 23.80 15.31 13.42
N SER A 115 22.99 15.47 12.38
CA SER A 115 23.24 16.41 11.28
C SER A 115 22.90 17.87 11.61
N GLY A 116 22.17 18.13 12.70
CA GLY A 116 21.72 19.48 13.09
C GLY A 116 20.72 20.16 12.14
N HIS A 117 20.33 19.52 11.04
CA HIS A 117 19.41 20.06 10.03
C HIS A 117 17.92 19.81 10.33
N PHE A 118 17.64 18.94 11.29
CA PHE A 118 16.28 18.55 11.69
C PHE A 118 15.97 19.13 13.07
N ASN A 119 14.70 19.44 13.30
CA ASN A 119 14.27 20.14 14.51
C ASN A 119 13.98 19.15 15.63
N PRO A 120 14.79 19.10 16.71
CA PRO A 120 14.42 18.32 17.88
C PRO A 120 13.17 18.93 18.53
N SER A 121 12.31 18.08 19.06
CA SER A 121 11.09 18.44 19.79
C SER A 121 10.90 17.51 20.98
N ALA A 122 10.44 18.05 22.11
CA ALA A 122 10.00 17.23 23.24
C ALA A 122 8.61 16.60 23.00
N ASP A 123 7.85 17.16 22.06
CA ASP A 123 6.58 16.62 21.60
C ASP A 123 6.84 15.39 20.71
N VAL A 124 6.29 14.24 21.11
CA VAL A 124 6.60 12.93 20.50
C VAL A 124 6.09 12.86 19.06
N ASP A 125 4.94 13.43 18.78
CA ASP A 125 4.31 13.38 17.47
C ASP A 125 5.13 14.21 16.46
N ASN A 126 5.46 15.46 16.82
CA ASN A 126 6.37 16.30 16.04
C ASN A 126 7.76 15.68 15.88
N TYR A 127 8.29 15.04 16.93
CA TYR A 127 9.59 14.38 16.87
C TYR A 127 9.60 13.21 15.90
N ALA A 128 8.55 12.40 15.87
CA ALA A 128 8.45 11.28 14.96
C ALA A 128 8.49 11.73 13.49
N VAL A 129 7.82 12.83 13.15
CA VAL A 129 7.92 13.44 11.82
C VAL A 129 9.37 13.79 11.50
N GLN A 130 10.04 14.53 12.39
CA GLN A 130 11.42 14.96 12.16
C GLN A 130 12.40 13.78 12.09
N LYS A 131 12.16 12.71 12.86
CA LYS A 131 12.97 11.49 12.81
C LYS A 131 12.78 10.74 11.50
N GLU A 132 11.57 10.66 10.95
CA GLU A 132 11.36 10.08 9.62
C GLU A 132 12.14 10.86 8.55
N LEU A 133 12.08 12.20 8.59
CA LEU A 133 12.84 13.04 7.67
C LEU A 133 14.35 12.81 7.80
N TYR A 134 14.85 12.70 9.04
CA TYR A 134 16.25 12.39 9.34
C TYR A 134 16.67 11.03 8.76
N LEU A 135 15.94 9.96 9.11
CA LEU A 135 16.22 8.61 8.62
C LEU A 135 16.13 8.55 7.09
N GLY A 136 15.12 9.20 6.50
CA GLY A 136 14.97 9.34 5.05
C GLY A 136 16.19 9.98 4.40
N SER A 137 16.79 11.00 5.03
CA SER A 137 18.01 11.64 4.50
C SER A 137 19.24 10.73 4.52
N LEU A 138 19.35 9.82 5.49
CA LEU A 138 20.41 8.81 5.53
C LEU A 138 20.20 7.71 4.48
N CYS A 139 18.94 7.38 4.22
CA CYS A 139 18.53 6.33 3.27
C CYS A 139 18.49 6.77 1.82
N GLU A 140 18.51 8.08 1.56
CA GLU A 140 18.28 8.68 0.24
C GLU A 140 19.15 8.02 -0.84
N GLN A 141 18.48 7.64 -1.93
CA GLN A 141 19.05 7.19 -3.18
C GLN A 141 18.72 8.18 -4.27
N ARG A 142 19.62 8.28 -5.26
CA ARG A 142 19.42 9.12 -6.44
C ARG A 142 19.36 8.27 -7.68
N THR A 143 18.39 8.56 -8.53
CA THR A 143 18.32 7.98 -9.88
C THR A 143 19.28 8.68 -10.82
N VAL A 144 19.47 8.10 -12.01
CA VAL A 144 20.21 8.71 -13.11
C VAL A 144 19.60 10.05 -13.56
N TYR A 145 18.31 10.27 -13.29
CA TYR A 145 17.58 11.50 -13.60
C TYR A 145 17.57 12.53 -12.45
N ASN A 146 18.44 12.36 -11.44
CA ASN A 146 18.51 13.19 -10.23
C ASN A 146 17.24 13.23 -9.36
N GLU A 147 16.34 12.27 -9.54
CA GLU A 147 15.20 12.09 -8.64
C GLU A 147 15.64 11.30 -7.41
N THR A 148 15.09 11.66 -6.24
CA THR A 148 15.46 11.05 -4.97
C THR A 148 14.36 10.12 -4.46
N TRP A 149 14.74 9.01 -3.84
CA TRP A 149 13.82 8.11 -3.13
C TRP A 149 14.48 7.54 -1.87
N GLN A 150 13.70 7.02 -0.92
CA GLN A 150 14.20 6.62 0.40
C GLN A 150 14.00 5.13 0.67
N PHE A 151 12.80 4.68 1.01
CA PHE A 151 12.56 3.30 1.46
C PHE A 151 11.14 2.81 1.23
N TRP A 152 10.99 1.48 1.28
CA TRP A 152 9.70 0.82 1.48
C TRP A 152 9.24 1.09 2.91
N MET A 153 7.98 1.45 3.12
CA MET A 153 7.48 1.70 4.47
C MET A 153 6.76 0.46 5.01
N ILE A 154 7.20 -0.04 6.15
CA ILE A 154 6.44 -1.02 6.94
C ILE A 154 5.59 -0.22 7.91
N MET A 155 4.27 -0.30 7.77
CA MET A 155 3.35 0.34 8.69
C MET A 155 2.79 -0.69 9.66
N LEU A 156 2.93 -0.41 10.96
CA LEU A 156 2.32 -1.16 12.05
C LEU A 156 1.38 -0.23 12.83
N LYS A 157 0.09 -0.52 12.84
CA LYS A 157 -0.88 0.29 13.59
C LYS A 157 -1.68 -0.59 14.55
N ASN A 158 -2.02 -0.04 15.71
CA ASN A 158 -3.03 -0.64 16.58
C ASN A 158 -4.26 0.28 16.62
N GLY A 159 -5.45 -0.33 16.67
CA GLY A 159 -6.70 0.42 16.69
C GLY A 159 -7.26 0.66 18.10
N ASN A 160 -6.46 0.52 19.16
CA ASN A 160 -6.93 0.90 20.49
C ASN A 160 -7.08 2.42 20.56
N LEU A 161 -8.17 2.89 21.19
CA LEU A 161 -8.51 4.31 21.28
C LEU A 161 -8.89 4.68 22.71
N ASP A 162 -8.20 5.64 23.32
CA ASP A 162 -8.63 6.18 24.62
C ASP A 162 -9.75 7.20 24.43
N LYS A 163 -10.99 6.80 24.73
CA LYS A 163 -12.15 7.70 24.68
C LYS A 163 -12.19 8.76 25.79
N THR A 164 -11.36 8.62 26.82
CA THR A 164 -11.36 9.49 28.01
C THR A 164 -10.34 10.62 27.91
N ALA A 165 -9.21 10.40 27.23
CA ALA A 165 -8.15 11.39 27.15
C ALA A 165 -8.27 12.35 25.97
N THR A 166 -9.11 12.04 24.97
CA THR A 166 -9.49 12.96 23.88
C THR A 166 -8.31 13.44 23.02
N PHE A 167 -7.23 12.66 22.98
CA PHE A 167 -6.03 12.99 22.20
C PHE A 167 -6.30 12.98 20.70
N CYS A 168 -7.18 12.08 20.25
CA CYS A 168 -7.54 11.98 18.84
C CYS A 168 -8.59 13.04 18.47
N PRO A 169 -8.33 13.87 17.44
CA PRO A 169 -9.30 14.84 16.95
C PRO A 169 -10.49 14.15 16.28
N GLU A 170 -11.64 14.82 16.28
CA GLU A 170 -12.84 14.44 15.54
C GLU A 170 -12.85 15.17 14.18
N ASN A 171 -12.46 14.48 13.11
CA ASN A 171 -12.33 15.08 11.76
C ASN A 171 -11.51 16.40 11.79
N GLY A 172 -10.34 16.39 12.41
CA GLY A 172 -9.46 17.56 12.54
C GLY A 172 -9.79 18.50 13.70
N LYS A 173 -10.94 18.33 14.37
CA LYS A 173 -11.36 19.22 15.45
C LYS A 173 -11.03 18.60 16.82
N LYS A 174 -10.33 19.35 17.66
CA LYS A 174 -10.12 18.96 19.06
C LYS A 174 -11.46 18.92 19.79
N VAL A 175 -11.71 17.84 20.52
CA VAL A 175 -12.95 17.63 21.27
C VAL A 175 -12.65 17.44 22.75
N ASN A 176 -13.59 17.82 23.61
CA ASN A 176 -13.47 17.62 25.07
C ASN A 176 -13.92 16.22 25.52
N GLN A 177 -14.58 15.47 24.63
CA GLN A 177 -15.01 14.08 24.88
C GLN A 177 -15.13 13.34 23.56
N THR A 178 -14.59 12.12 23.50
CA THR A 178 -14.78 11.22 22.35
C THR A 178 -16.15 10.56 22.45
N VAL A 179 -17.02 10.82 21.48
CA VAL A 179 -18.38 10.24 21.42
C VAL A 179 -18.45 9.28 20.24
N THR A 180 -18.49 7.98 20.52
CA THR A 180 -18.60 6.96 19.48
C THR A 180 -19.27 5.70 19.99
N ASN A 181 -20.18 5.17 19.17
CA ASN A 181 -20.87 3.90 19.39
C ASN A 181 -19.99 2.70 19.02
N ILE A 182 -18.82 2.94 18.41
CA ILE A 182 -17.87 1.88 18.06
C ILE A 182 -17.26 1.34 19.35
N HIS A 183 -17.29 0.02 19.50
CA HIS A 183 -16.74 -0.67 20.64
C HIS A 183 -15.25 -0.90 20.41
N PHE A 184 -14.42 0.08 20.79
CA PHE A 184 -12.97 -0.07 20.75
C PHE A 184 -12.49 -1.05 21.84
N PRO A 185 -11.35 -1.73 21.65
CA PRO A 185 -10.95 -2.80 22.57
C PRO A 185 -10.39 -2.30 23.90
N CYS A 186 -10.08 -1.01 24.02
CA CYS A 186 -9.44 -0.41 25.19
C CYS A 186 -10.06 0.96 25.48
N PHE A 187 -10.19 1.34 26.75
CA PHE A 187 -10.68 2.64 27.22
C PHE A 187 -9.88 3.09 28.44
N GLY A 188 -9.50 4.38 28.52
CA GLY A 188 -8.76 4.94 29.65
C GLY A 188 -7.27 5.11 29.39
N THR A 189 -6.63 5.89 30.27
CA THR A 189 -5.20 6.23 30.17
C THR A 189 -4.31 4.99 30.08
N GLY A 190 -3.36 5.01 29.15
CA GLY A 190 -2.40 3.92 28.91
C GLY A 190 -2.90 2.88 27.90
N CYS A 191 -3.99 3.17 27.20
CA CYS A 191 -4.55 2.32 26.15
C CYS A 191 -3.84 2.47 24.80
N MET A 192 -3.33 3.65 24.51
CA MET A 192 -2.70 3.98 23.23
C MET A 192 -1.18 3.98 23.42
N ASN A 193 -0.61 2.79 23.45
CA ASN A 193 0.80 2.59 23.76
C ASN A 193 1.62 2.27 22.52
N GLN A 194 2.86 2.79 22.41
CA GLN A 194 3.75 2.42 21.30
C GLN A 194 4.29 0.99 21.45
N PRO A 195 4.64 0.30 20.36
CA PRO A 195 5.19 -1.04 20.47
C PRO A 195 6.66 -1.00 20.87
N LEU A 196 7.13 -2.05 21.54
CA LEU A 196 8.55 -2.36 21.55
C LEU A 196 8.93 -2.87 20.17
N VAL A 197 9.96 -2.25 19.59
CA VAL A 197 10.51 -2.64 18.30
C VAL A 197 11.96 -3.03 18.47
N TYR A 198 12.32 -4.16 17.88
CA TYR A 198 13.68 -4.65 17.77
C TYR A 198 14.05 -4.70 16.29
N HIS A 199 15.26 -4.25 16.00
CA HIS A 199 15.83 -4.24 14.66
C HIS A 199 16.89 -5.33 14.53
N ASN A 200 16.74 -6.18 13.51
CA ASN A 200 17.79 -7.06 13.03
C ASN A 200 18.42 -6.40 11.81
N GLU A 201 19.59 -5.79 12.02
CA GLU A 201 20.37 -5.14 10.97
C GLU A 201 20.57 -6.07 9.77
N SER A 202 20.37 -5.52 8.56
CA SER A 202 20.61 -6.27 7.34
C SER A 202 22.05 -6.77 7.30
N LYS A 203 22.19 -8.05 7.02
CA LYS A 203 23.48 -8.73 6.95
C LYS A 203 23.54 -9.68 5.78
N VAL A 204 24.76 -9.99 5.39
CA VAL A 204 25.04 -11.00 4.37
C VAL A 204 24.74 -12.39 4.92
N VAL A 205 24.06 -13.18 4.09
CA VAL A 205 23.85 -14.61 4.28
C VAL A 205 24.22 -15.35 3.00
N TYR A 206 24.68 -16.58 3.16
CA TYR A 206 25.00 -17.48 2.06
C TYR A 206 23.96 -18.58 2.00
N ASP A 207 23.50 -18.92 0.79
CA ASP A 207 22.67 -20.11 0.61
C ASP A 207 23.52 -21.40 0.59
N SER A 208 22.87 -22.56 0.43
CA SER A 208 23.55 -23.87 0.36
C SER A 208 24.51 -24.01 -0.82
N TYR A 209 24.41 -23.12 -1.82
CA TYR A 209 25.24 -23.07 -3.02
C TYR A 209 26.26 -21.93 -2.96
N TRP A 210 26.46 -21.29 -1.79
CA TRP A 210 27.34 -20.14 -1.57
C TRP A 210 26.94 -18.86 -2.33
N ASN A 211 25.70 -18.76 -2.81
CA ASN A 211 25.23 -17.49 -3.36
C ASN A 211 25.00 -16.49 -2.23
N THR A 212 25.48 -15.27 -2.44
CA THR A 212 25.35 -14.19 -1.48
C THR A 212 23.97 -13.55 -1.56
N SER A 213 23.35 -13.30 -0.41
CA SER A 213 22.06 -12.64 -0.26
C SER A 213 22.08 -11.72 0.96
N LEU A 214 21.19 -10.74 0.99
CA LEU A 214 20.97 -9.89 2.16
C LEU A 214 19.69 -10.28 2.89
N THR A 215 19.72 -10.24 4.21
CA THR A 215 18.53 -10.40 5.05
C THR A 215 18.57 -9.50 6.27
N GLY A 216 17.41 -8.96 6.66
CA GLY A 216 17.21 -8.15 7.85
C GLY A 216 15.75 -8.23 8.30
N GLY A 217 15.39 -7.46 9.32
CA GLY A 217 13.99 -7.43 9.76
C GLY A 217 13.70 -6.52 10.95
N PHE A 218 12.41 -6.30 11.19
CA PHE A 218 11.88 -5.72 12.41
C PHE A 218 10.96 -6.72 13.11
N TYR A 219 10.95 -6.72 14.43
CA TYR A 219 9.99 -7.51 15.19
C TYR A 219 9.70 -6.87 16.54
N GLY A 220 8.59 -7.25 17.15
CA GLY A 220 8.21 -6.64 18.41
C GLY A 220 6.80 -6.95 18.87
N THR A 221 6.35 -6.19 19.86
CA THR A 221 5.07 -6.41 20.54
C THR A 221 4.52 -5.13 21.14
N TYR A 222 3.19 -5.03 21.20
CA TYR A 222 2.51 -4.00 21.97
C TYR A 222 2.29 -4.40 23.45
N ASP A 223 2.47 -5.68 23.80
CA ASP A 223 2.23 -6.21 25.16
C ASP A 223 3.43 -5.98 26.09
N LEU A 224 3.66 -4.74 26.49
CA LEU A 224 4.83 -4.30 27.26
C LEU A 224 4.95 -4.92 28.67
N ASP A 225 3.82 -5.13 29.34
CA ASP A 225 3.76 -5.53 30.75
C ASP A 225 3.72 -7.06 30.95
N SER A 226 3.81 -7.82 29.86
CA SER A 226 3.56 -9.25 29.89
C SER A 226 4.79 -10.03 30.37
N ASN A 227 4.66 -10.76 31.50
CA ASN A 227 5.68 -11.72 31.92
C ASN A 227 6.04 -12.66 30.78
N VAL A 228 7.34 -12.94 30.59
CA VAL A 228 7.91 -13.72 29.47
C VAL A 228 7.29 -15.12 29.31
N SER A 229 6.62 -15.64 30.36
CA SER A 229 6.06 -16.99 30.43
C SER A 229 4.64 -17.19 29.90
N ASN A 230 3.97 -16.17 29.34
CA ASN A 230 2.60 -16.31 28.81
C ASN A 230 2.57 -16.27 27.27
N ASP A 231 2.16 -17.36 26.64
CA ASP A 231 2.02 -17.57 25.17
C ASP A 231 0.89 -16.74 24.50
N LYS A 232 0.49 -15.59 25.06
CA LYS A 232 -0.68 -14.81 24.61
C LYS A 232 -0.36 -13.36 24.27
N LYS A 233 0.85 -13.10 23.76
CA LYS A 233 1.30 -11.75 23.39
C LYS A 233 1.01 -11.45 21.93
N SER A 234 0.84 -10.17 21.63
CA SER A 234 0.85 -9.68 20.26
C SER A 234 2.26 -9.82 19.71
N LEU A 235 2.36 -10.08 18.42
CA LEU A 235 3.63 -10.18 17.72
C LEU A 235 3.45 -9.53 16.37
N PHE A 236 4.37 -8.63 16.03
CA PHE A 236 4.63 -8.32 14.63
C PHE A 236 6.06 -8.75 14.33
N GLN A 237 6.26 -9.27 13.12
CA GLN A 237 7.58 -9.60 12.60
C GLN A 237 7.56 -9.39 11.09
N VAL A 238 8.54 -8.64 10.60
CA VAL A 238 8.77 -8.42 9.19
C VAL A 238 10.22 -8.76 8.89
N THR A 239 10.45 -9.64 7.93
CA THR A 239 11.80 -10.03 7.50
C THR A 239 11.89 -9.89 6.00
N TRP A 240 12.97 -9.29 5.50
CA TRP A 240 13.26 -9.24 4.08
C TRP A 240 14.44 -10.14 3.76
N ARG A 241 14.40 -10.73 2.57
CA ARG A 241 15.52 -11.47 2.00
C ARG A 241 15.61 -11.21 0.51
N LYS A 242 16.82 -10.94 0.01
CA LYS A 242 17.05 -10.78 -1.43
C LYS A 242 17.01 -12.13 -2.12
N ASN A 243 16.13 -12.31 -3.10
CA ASN A 243 16.11 -13.53 -3.91
C ASN A 243 17.29 -13.50 -4.91
N PRO A 244 18.23 -14.46 -4.87
CA PRO A 244 19.38 -14.44 -5.77
C PRO A 244 19.05 -14.77 -7.24
N VAL A 245 17.86 -15.33 -7.51
CA VAL A 245 17.42 -15.71 -8.86
C VAL A 245 16.64 -14.58 -9.53
N THR A 246 15.63 -14.04 -8.85
CA THR A 246 14.78 -12.97 -9.42
C THR A 246 15.31 -11.57 -9.14
N TYR A 247 16.29 -11.45 -8.25
CA TYR A 247 16.75 -10.20 -7.64
C TYR A 247 15.67 -9.40 -6.92
N SER A 248 14.43 -9.89 -6.80
CA SER A 248 13.40 -9.21 -6.05
C SER A 248 13.58 -9.44 -4.54
N TRP A 249 13.24 -8.44 -3.73
CA TRP A 249 13.08 -8.63 -2.29
C TRP A 249 11.85 -9.50 -2.04
N ASN A 250 12.02 -10.54 -1.23
CA ASN A 250 10.90 -11.24 -0.61
C ASN A 250 10.74 -10.70 0.81
N VAL A 251 9.65 -9.98 1.06
CA VAL A 251 9.34 -9.43 2.37
C VAL A 251 8.24 -10.29 2.99
N SER A 252 8.58 -10.97 4.08
CA SER A 252 7.70 -11.88 4.82
C SER A 252 7.20 -11.22 6.09
N PHE A 253 5.91 -11.40 6.38
CA PHE A 253 5.21 -10.77 7.49
C PHE A 253 4.59 -11.84 8.40
N THR A 254 4.55 -11.56 9.69
CA THR A 254 3.77 -12.29 10.69
C THR A 254 3.11 -11.26 11.61
N LEU A 255 1.80 -11.39 11.79
CA LEU A 255 1.03 -10.55 12.70
C LEU A 255 0.16 -11.44 13.59
N THR A 256 0.32 -11.33 14.90
CA THR A 256 -0.47 -12.05 15.90
C THR A 256 -1.14 -11.08 16.86
N THR A 257 -2.45 -11.22 17.07
CA THR A 257 -3.21 -10.42 18.03
C THR A 257 -3.11 -10.97 19.45
N SER A 258 -3.34 -10.12 20.44
CA SER A 258 -3.52 -10.53 21.84
C SER A 258 -4.89 -10.12 22.36
N ALA A 259 -5.18 -10.45 23.62
CA ALA A 259 -6.38 -9.97 24.29
C ALA A 259 -6.36 -8.45 24.51
N LYS A 260 -5.17 -7.86 24.72
CA LYS A 260 -5.00 -6.41 24.92
C LYS A 260 -4.96 -5.64 23.59
N TYR A 261 -4.46 -6.30 22.53
CA TYR A 261 -4.39 -5.74 21.18
C TYR A 261 -5.05 -6.68 20.17
N PRO A 262 -6.40 -6.75 20.16
CA PRO A 262 -7.14 -7.57 19.23
C PRO A 262 -7.32 -6.90 17.86
N TRP A 263 -6.98 -5.61 17.75
CA TRP A 263 -7.03 -4.83 16.53
C TRP A 263 -5.63 -4.32 16.14
N LEU A 264 -5.06 -4.94 15.11
CA LEU A 264 -3.72 -4.63 14.61
C LEU A 264 -3.70 -4.62 13.09
N MET A 265 -2.92 -3.72 12.51
CA MET A 265 -2.71 -3.56 11.07
C MET A 265 -1.23 -3.67 10.78
N LEU A 266 -0.87 -4.40 9.73
CA LEU A 266 0.52 -4.48 9.26
C LEU A 266 0.55 -4.51 7.74
N TYR A 267 1.19 -3.49 7.15
CA TYR A 267 1.26 -3.33 5.69
C TYR A 267 2.69 -3.10 5.21
N LEU A 268 2.94 -3.50 3.97
CA LEU A 268 3.99 -2.95 3.13
C LEU A 268 3.40 -1.80 2.31
N ARG A 269 3.98 -0.60 2.40
CA ARG A 269 3.56 0.55 1.61
C ARG A 269 4.65 1.02 0.66
N SER A 270 4.21 1.39 -0.54
CA SER A 270 4.96 2.28 -1.42
C SER A 270 4.37 3.69 -1.29
N ASP A 271 5.09 4.54 -0.58
CA ASP A 271 4.65 5.91 -0.31
C ASP A 271 5.34 6.92 -1.23
N ALA A 272 4.70 8.07 -1.44
CA ALA A 272 5.32 9.20 -2.12
C ALA A 272 6.57 9.66 -1.39
N THR A 273 7.56 10.09 -2.17
CA THR A 273 8.81 10.65 -1.64
C THR A 273 8.60 11.96 -0.88
N LYS A 274 7.45 12.64 -1.10
CA LYS A 274 7.01 13.88 -0.44
C LYS A 274 5.48 13.97 -0.40
N GLY A 275 4.97 14.71 0.56
CA GLY A 275 3.57 15.03 0.79
C GLY A 275 2.92 14.17 1.87
N PHE A 276 1.60 14.30 1.95
CA PHE A 276 0.73 13.67 2.94
C PHE A 276 0.48 12.20 2.57
N ASN A 277 1.29 11.30 3.12
CA ASN A 277 1.19 9.86 2.89
C ASN A 277 0.26 9.22 3.92
N GLY A 278 -0.43 8.13 3.57
CA GLY A 278 -1.05 7.20 4.53
C GLY A 278 -2.06 7.79 5.54
N GLY A 279 -2.64 8.96 5.28
CA GLY A 279 -3.55 9.65 6.21
C GLY A 279 -2.85 10.52 7.26
N TYR A 280 -1.58 10.86 7.07
CA TYR A 280 -0.88 11.89 7.86
C TYR A 280 -1.02 13.26 7.23
N HIS A 281 -1.11 14.30 8.05
CA HIS A 281 -1.17 15.70 7.59
C HIS A 281 0.21 16.38 7.51
N TYR A 282 1.30 15.61 7.61
CA TYR A 282 2.68 16.07 7.50
C TYR A 282 3.42 15.44 6.32
N ASP A 283 4.48 16.12 5.89
CA ASP A 283 5.35 15.68 4.78
C ASP A 283 6.13 14.40 5.15
N GLY A 284 5.86 13.30 4.44
CA GLY A 284 6.51 12.01 4.66
C GLY A 284 7.61 11.68 3.64
N ARG A 285 8.28 10.53 3.83
CA ARG A 285 9.30 9.98 2.94
C ARG A 285 8.92 8.59 2.48
N GLY A 286 9.38 8.21 1.29
CA GLY A 286 8.95 7.00 0.63
C GLY A 286 9.76 6.71 -0.61
N MET A 287 9.18 5.99 -1.57
CA MET A 287 9.91 5.56 -2.76
C MET A 287 9.23 5.84 -4.08
N MET A 288 7.97 6.27 -4.07
CA MET A 288 7.24 6.62 -5.26
C MET A 288 7.68 8.02 -5.74
N ARG A 289 8.45 8.03 -6.82
CA ARG A 289 9.04 9.21 -7.47
C ARG A 289 8.01 9.95 -8.32
N THR A 290 7.15 9.19 -9.00
CA THR A 290 6.06 9.72 -9.82
C THR A 290 4.73 9.34 -9.18
N LEU A 291 3.86 10.31 -8.93
CA LEU A 291 2.56 10.02 -8.35
C LEU A 291 1.61 9.43 -9.41
N PRO A 292 1.03 8.25 -9.18
CA PRO A 292 -0.01 7.69 -10.03
C PRO A 292 -1.31 8.49 -9.91
N GLU A 293 -1.97 8.68 -11.05
CA GLU A 293 -3.27 9.36 -11.16
C GLU A 293 -4.25 8.43 -11.87
N SER A 294 -5.46 8.27 -11.32
CA SER A 294 -6.51 7.51 -12.02
C SER A 294 -6.97 8.26 -13.28
N PRO A 295 -7.26 7.56 -14.40
CA PRO A 295 -7.29 6.11 -14.56
C PRO A 295 -5.96 5.46 -14.97
N TYR A 296 -4.85 6.19 -14.97
CA TYR A 296 -3.67 5.83 -15.74
C TYR A 296 -2.54 5.28 -14.88
N PHE A 297 -2.75 4.13 -14.23
CA PHE A 297 -1.66 3.38 -13.61
C PHE A 297 -2.04 1.93 -13.31
N LYS A 298 -1.03 1.08 -13.22
CA LYS A 298 -1.16 -0.32 -12.84
C LYS A 298 -0.33 -0.63 -11.60
N VAL A 299 -0.73 -1.68 -10.89
CA VAL A 299 0.01 -2.23 -9.76
C VAL A 299 0.30 -3.69 -10.05
N LYS A 300 1.56 -4.07 -9.92
CA LYS A 300 2.01 -5.44 -10.08
C LYS A 300 2.65 -5.92 -8.80
N LEU A 301 2.29 -7.09 -8.31
CA LEU A 301 2.95 -7.71 -7.16
C LEU A 301 2.75 -9.22 -7.14
N THR A 302 3.65 -9.93 -6.48
CA THR A 302 3.46 -11.33 -6.09
C THR A 302 3.09 -11.38 -4.61
N LEU A 303 1.93 -11.95 -4.30
CA LEU A 303 1.41 -12.15 -2.95
C LEU A 303 1.30 -13.64 -2.64
N ASP A 304 1.84 -14.06 -1.50
CA ASP A 304 1.71 -15.41 -0.96
C ASP A 304 1.12 -15.35 0.44
N ILE A 305 -0.16 -15.68 0.60
CA ILE A 305 -0.82 -15.76 1.91
C ILE A 305 -0.63 -17.18 2.42
N LYS A 306 0.14 -17.33 3.50
CA LYS A 306 0.38 -18.63 4.14
C LYS A 306 -0.66 -18.93 5.22
N LYS A 307 -1.14 -17.87 5.88
CA LYS A 307 -2.17 -17.92 6.91
C LYS A 307 -2.90 -16.58 6.95
N GLY A 308 -4.22 -16.58 6.85
CA GLY A 308 -5.02 -15.39 6.59
C GLY A 308 -5.42 -14.58 7.82
N GLY A 309 -5.20 -15.08 9.04
CA GLY A 309 -5.59 -14.38 10.28
C GLY A 309 -6.99 -14.73 10.81
N GLY A 310 -7.74 -15.61 10.14
CA GLY A 310 -9.08 -16.04 10.56
C GLY A 310 -10.21 -15.30 9.83
N GLY A 311 -11.45 -15.44 10.31
CA GLY A 311 -12.63 -14.91 9.60
C GLY A 311 -12.84 -13.40 9.73
N SER A 312 -12.18 -12.74 10.69
CA SER A 312 -12.34 -11.32 10.97
C SER A 312 -11.17 -10.47 10.45
N SER A 313 -10.18 -11.06 9.78
CA SER A 313 -9.11 -10.29 9.15
C SER A 313 -9.57 -9.70 7.83
N GLN A 314 -9.39 -8.39 7.67
CA GLN A 314 -9.52 -7.72 6.39
C GLN A 314 -8.13 -7.71 5.73
N PHE A 315 -7.92 -8.63 4.79
CA PHE A 315 -6.66 -8.71 4.06
C PHE A 315 -6.80 -7.94 2.75
N TYR A 316 -6.01 -6.89 2.59
CA TYR A 316 -6.03 -6.04 1.41
C TYR A 316 -5.04 -6.56 0.37
N LEU A 317 -5.57 -6.97 -0.80
CA LEU A 317 -4.74 -7.21 -1.97
C LEU A 317 -4.07 -5.90 -2.41
N THR A 318 -4.87 -4.83 -2.43
CA THR A 318 -4.45 -3.45 -2.62
C THR A 318 -5.28 -2.57 -1.71
N ASP A 319 -4.61 -1.67 -1.01
CA ASP A 319 -5.19 -0.50 -0.38
C ASP A 319 -4.45 0.73 -0.94
N ILE A 320 -5.18 1.64 -1.57
CA ILE A 320 -4.61 2.88 -2.12
C ILE A 320 -5.15 4.09 -1.38
N GLY A 321 -4.24 4.96 -0.97
CA GLY A 321 -4.52 6.19 -0.22
C GLY A 321 -4.22 7.45 -1.03
N GLY A 322 -5.17 8.38 -1.06
CA GLY A 322 -5.04 9.71 -1.66
C GLY A 322 -5.57 10.81 -0.74
N CYS A 323 -5.40 12.07 -1.12
CA CYS A 323 -5.90 13.21 -0.35
C CYS A 323 -6.36 14.36 -1.25
N TRP A 324 -7.61 14.78 -1.06
CA TRP A 324 -8.17 16.01 -1.64
C TRP A 324 -9.30 16.55 -0.75
N LYS A 325 -9.72 17.80 -0.95
CA LYS A 325 -10.82 18.43 -0.20
C LYS A 325 -12.17 18.08 -0.84
N ASN A 326 -13.27 18.29 -0.12
CA ASN A 326 -14.62 18.03 -0.64
C ASN A 326 -14.99 18.92 -1.84
N ASN A 327 -14.35 20.07 -1.98
CA ASN A 327 -14.49 20.98 -3.12
C ASN A 327 -13.60 20.61 -4.33
N GLY A 328 -12.86 19.51 -4.27
CA GLY A 328 -11.97 19.03 -5.33
C GLY A 328 -10.55 19.59 -5.32
N ASP A 329 -10.24 20.55 -4.44
CA ASP A 329 -8.88 21.09 -4.32
C ASP A 329 -7.91 20.04 -3.73
N PRO A 330 -6.62 20.10 -4.09
CA PRO A 330 -5.61 19.28 -3.42
C PRO A 330 -5.54 19.58 -1.92
N CYS A 331 -5.18 18.57 -1.13
CA CYS A 331 -4.89 18.77 0.28
C CYS A 331 -3.70 19.70 0.50
N ASP A 332 -3.75 20.48 1.58
CA ASP A 332 -2.73 21.47 1.95
C ASP A 332 -2.21 21.31 3.39
N GLY A 333 -2.69 20.30 4.12
CA GLY A 333 -2.32 20.01 5.50
C GLY A 333 -3.30 20.58 6.53
N ASP A 334 -4.36 21.28 6.10
CA ASP A 334 -5.43 21.71 6.98
C ASP A 334 -6.35 20.52 7.32
N VAL A 335 -6.11 19.94 8.49
CA VAL A 335 -6.84 18.78 9.01
C VAL A 335 -8.36 18.97 9.11
N THR A 336 -8.86 20.20 9.09
CA THR A 336 -10.30 20.49 9.19
C THR A 336 -11.01 20.42 7.83
N THR A 337 -10.27 20.61 6.73
CA THR A 337 -10.83 20.63 5.37
C THR A 337 -10.29 19.51 4.48
N ASP A 338 -9.09 19.01 4.76
CA ASP A 338 -8.50 17.86 4.08
C ASP A 338 -9.30 16.58 4.34
N VAL A 339 -9.33 15.70 3.34
CA VAL A 339 -9.98 14.40 3.44
C VAL A 339 -9.07 13.34 2.85
N THR A 340 -8.75 12.34 3.66
CA THR A 340 -8.02 11.15 3.21
C THR A 340 -8.98 10.14 2.60
N ARG A 341 -8.63 9.59 1.45
CA ARG A 341 -9.51 8.67 0.71
C ARG A 341 -8.83 7.37 0.43
N TYR A 342 -9.55 6.28 0.69
CA TYR A 342 -9.06 4.94 0.52
C TYR A 342 -9.94 4.13 -0.44
N SER A 343 -9.27 3.32 -1.25
CA SER A 343 -9.90 2.27 -2.07
C SER A 343 -9.23 0.94 -1.73
N GLU A 344 -10.01 0.02 -1.18
CA GLU A 344 -9.50 -1.19 -0.53
C GLU A 344 -10.14 -2.45 -1.10
N MET A 345 -9.32 -3.37 -1.63
CA MET A 345 -9.79 -4.69 -2.08
C MET A 345 -9.55 -5.75 -1.02
N ILE A 346 -10.62 -6.21 -0.36
CA ILE A 346 -10.52 -7.25 0.67
C ILE A 346 -10.65 -8.63 0.03
N ILE A 347 -9.62 -9.49 0.17
CA ILE A 347 -9.60 -10.82 -0.46
C ILE A 347 -9.84 -11.99 0.51
N ASN A 348 -10.05 -11.74 1.80
CA ASN A 348 -10.44 -12.78 2.74
C ASN A 348 -11.84 -13.32 2.36
N PRO A 349 -11.98 -14.61 1.99
CA PRO A 349 -13.25 -15.18 1.54
C PRO A 349 -14.35 -15.16 2.60
N SER A 350 -13.99 -15.01 3.88
CA SER A 350 -14.94 -14.92 5.00
C SER A 350 -15.61 -13.53 5.09
N THR A 351 -15.08 -12.53 4.39
CA THR A 351 -15.65 -11.17 4.38
C THR A 351 -16.82 -11.13 3.42
N GLY A 352 -18.02 -10.91 3.94
CA GLY A 352 -19.24 -10.72 3.14
C GLY A 352 -19.53 -9.24 2.87
N SER A 353 -20.50 -8.97 2.02
CA SER A 353 -20.95 -7.60 1.74
C SER A 353 -21.83 -7.06 2.88
N THR A 354 -21.48 -5.88 3.42
CA THR A 354 -22.34 -5.11 4.32
C THR A 354 -23.25 -4.17 3.53
N CYS A 355 -22.82 -3.75 2.34
CA CYS A 355 -23.64 -3.08 1.35
C CYS A 355 -24.76 -4.02 0.84
N GLY A 356 -26.01 -3.56 0.86
CA GLY A 356 -27.10 -4.38 0.38
C GLY A 356 -28.38 -3.60 0.16
N PRO A 357 -29.37 -4.21 -0.51
CA PRO A 357 -30.66 -3.58 -0.79
C PRO A 357 -31.47 -3.24 0.48
N SER A 358 -31.09 -3.81 1.63
CA SER A 358 -31.64 -3.51 2.96
C SER A 358 -30.75 -2.60 3.81
N ASN A 359 -29.54 -2.27 3.36
CA ASN A 359 -28.55 -1.47 4.09
C ASN A 359 -27.84 -0.48 3.16
N LEU A 360 -28.61 0.41 2.55
CA LEU A 360 -28.10 1.38 1.57
C LEU A 360 -27.07 2.36 2.13
N GLN A 361 -27.08 2.63 3.44
CA GLN A 361 -26.11 3.51 4.11
C GLN A 361 -24.66 3.00 4.01
N ALA A 362 -24.46 1.69 3.82
CA ALA A 362 -23.15 1.05 3.64
C ALA A 362 -22.76 0.91 2.16
N CYS A 363 -23.58 1.42 1.24
CA CYS A 363 -23.33 1.37 -0.19
C CYS A 363 -22.95 2.75 -0.73
N PRO A 364 -22.01 2.83 -1.68
CA PRO A 364 -21.84 4.04 -2.46
C PRO A 364 -23.16 4.49 -3.10
N PRO A 365 -23.44 5.80 -3.18
CA PRO A 365 -24.64 6.34 -3.83
C PRO A 365 -24.90 5.82 -5.25
N GLN A 366 -23.82 5.62 -6.02
CA GLN A 366 -23.88 5.16 -7.39
C GLN A 366 -22.68 4.28 -7.74
N HIS A 367 -22.89 3.43 -8.73
CA HIS A 367 -21.89 2.57 -9.35
C HIS A 367 -21.72 2.97 -10.81
N ILE A 368 -20.48 2.97 -11.32
CA ILE A 368 -20.18 3.16 -12.73
C ILE A 368 -19.82 1.81 -13.33
N SER A 369 -20.67 1.30 -14.23
CA SER A 369 -20.48 0.01 -14.88
C SER A 369 -19.25 -0.01 -15.80
N THR A 370 -18.87 -1.20 -16.28
CA THR A 370 -17.81 -1.35 -17.29
C THR A 370 -18.08 -0.60 -18.60
N THR A 371 -19.34 -0.30 -18.92
CA THR A 371 -19.73 0.48 -20.11
C THR A 371 -19.88 1.98 -19.83
N GLY A 372 -19.65 2.41 -18.58
CA GLY A 372 -19.80 3.80 -18.15
C GLY A 372 -21.22 4.20 -17.72
N GLU A 373 -22.15 3.24 -17.62
CA GLU A 373 -23.49 3.49 -17.12
C GLU A 373 -23.46 3.80 -15.62
N ILE A 374 -24.17 4.86 -15.21
CA ILE A 374 -24.33 5.22 -13.81
C ILE A 374 -25.58 4.53 -13.27
N ILE A 375 -25.37 3.62 -12.31
CA ILE A 375 -26.42 2.84 -11.67
C ILE A 375 -26.56 3.31 -10.23
N HIS A 376 -27.72 3.88 -9.89
CA HIS A 376 -27.99 4.35 -8.54
C HIS A 376 -28.24 3.19 -7.57
N ARG A 377 -27.79 3.28 -6.31
CA ARG A 377 -27.94 2.23 -5.28
C ARG A 377 -29.37 1.88 -4.91
N THR A 378 -30.38 2.60 -5.39
CA THR A 378 -31.79 2.23 -5.20
C THR A 378 -32.30 1.29 -6.30
N ASN A 379 -31.57 1.15 -7.41
CA ASN A 379 -31.85 0.14 -8.42
C ASN A 379 -31.42 -1.24 -7.89
N LYS A 380 -32.38 -1.98 -7.36
CA LYS A 380 -32.14 -3.30 -6.73
C LYS A 380 -31.73 -4.39 -7.72
N THR A 381 -32.01 -4.19 -9.01
CA THR A 381 -31.76 -5.21 -10.04
C THR A 381 -30.35 -5.11 -10.57
N ASP A 382 -29.90 -3.90 -10.88
CA ASP A 382 -28.66 -3.69 -11.66
C ASP A 382 -27.49 -3.23 -10.78
N TYR A 383 -27.73 -2.72 -9.58
CA TYR A 383 -26.64 -2.29 -8.70
C TYR A 383 -25.87 -3.50 -8.14
N PRO A 384 -24.53 -3.57 -8.30
CA PRO A 384 -23.75 -4.73 -7.92
C PRO A 384 -23.41 -4.71 -6.42
N TYR A 385 -24.40 -4.88 -5.54
CA TYR A 385 -24.20 -4.81 -4.07
C TYR A 385 -23.07 -5.71 -3.58
N SER A 386 -23.00 -6.95 -4.09
CA SER A 386 -21.98 -7.94 -3.73
C SER A 386 -20.55 -7.55 -4.10
N ALA A 387 -20.37 -6.55 -4.98
CA ALA A 387 -19.06 -6.05 -5.36
C ALA A 387 -18.45 -5.11 -4.30
N TYR A 388 -19.26 -4.62 -3.36
CA TYR A 388 -18.87 -3.68 -2.32
C TYR A 388 -18.97 -4.35 -0.95
N HIS A 389 -17.95 -4.19 -0.11
CA HIS A 389 -18.07 -4.53 1.30
C HIS A 389 -18.79 -3.40 2.04
N TYR A 390 -18.23 -2.19 1.98
CA TYR A 390 -18.63 -1.05 2.79
C TYR A 390 -18.22 0.26 2.12
N TYR A 391 -19.03 1.29 2.32
CA TYR A 391 -18.74 2.66 1.96
C TYR A 391 -19.10 3.56 3.14
N CYS A 392 -18.26 4.56 3.40
CA CYS A 392 -18.58 5.64 4.32
C CYS A 392 -18.11 6.98 3.76
N ALA A 393 -18.96 7.99 3.91
CA ALA A 393 -18.69 9.35 3.45
C ALA A 393 -17.75 10.10 4.42
N PRO A 394 -17.12 11.20 3.99
CA PRO A 394 -16.24 11.95 4.88
C PRO A 394 -17.02 12.68 5.97
N GLY A 395 -16.49 12.66 7.20
CA GLY A 395 -17.16 13.24 8.36
C GLY A 395 -17.25 14.77 8.36
N ASN A 396 -16.52 15.44 7.47
CA ASN A 396 -16.60 16.88 7.23
C ASN A 396 -17.40 17.25 5.96
N ALA A 397 -18.10 16.29 5.34
CA ALA A 397 -19.05 16.58 4.27
C ALA A 397 -20.22 17.43 4.78
N ASP A 398 -20.75 18.30 3.92
CA ASP A 398 -21.97 19.04 4.25
C ASP A 398 -23.16 18.07 4.28
N ASP A 399 -23.81 17.98 5.43
CA ASP A 399 -24.95 17.12 5.67
C ASP A 399 -26.12 17.35 4.71
N SER A 400 -26.25 18.57 4.18
CA SER A 400 -27.28 18.93 3.19
C SER A 400 -27.02 18.37 1.80
N TYR A 401 -25.78 18.01 1.48
CA TYR A 401 -25.38 17.43 0.20
C TYR A 401 -25.22 15.90 0.25
N LEU A 402 -25.04 15.32 1.44
CA LEU A 402 -24.93 13.88 1.59
C LEU A 402 -26.23 13.18 1.21
N GLU A 403 -26.16 12.28 0.23
CA GLU A 403 -27.31 11.48 -0.17
C GLU A 403 -27.74 10.53 0.96
N LYS A 404 -28.94 10.73 1.50
CA LYS A 404 -29.48 9.91 2.59
C LYS A 404 -30.19 8.64 2.03
N PRO A 405 -30.06 7.48 2.70
CA PRO A 405 -29.29 7.26 3.92
C PRO A 405 -27.78 7.17 3.64
N SER A 406 -26.95 7.80 4.47
CA SER A 406 -25.49 7.73 4.39
C SER A 406 -24.91 7.49 5.78
N GLY A 407 -23.86 6.66 5.84
CA GLY A 407 -22.95 6.59 6.99
C GLY A 407 -21.72 7.45 6.73
N THR A 408 -21.22 8.13 7.77
CA THR A 408 -19.90 8.76 7.75
C THR A 408 -18.86 7.79 8.33
N CYS A 409 -17.61 7.95 7.93
CA CYS A 409 -16.53 7.14 8.48
C CYS A 409 -16.28 7.47 9.95
N ASP A 410 -15.61 6.57 10.67
CA ASP A 410 -15.17 6.85 12.03
C ASP A 410 -14.32 8.14 12.04
N PRO A 411 -14.67 9.13 12.89
CA PRO A 411 -14.06 10.44 12.82
C PRO A 411 -12.75 10.54 13.61
N TYR A 412 -12.32 9.44 14.26
CA TYR A 412 -11.17 9.41 15.16
C TYR A 412 -10.03 8.52 14.64
N SER A 413 -10.17 7.81 13.52
CA SER A 413 -9.15 6.86 13.07
C SER A 413 -7.92 7.51 12.41
N ASN A 414 -8.07 8.75 11.93
CA ASN A 414 -7.05 9.61 11.34
C ASN A 414 -7.18 11.05 11.89
N PRO A 415 -6.15 11.92 11.78
CA PRO A 415 -6.23 13.28 12.28
C PRO A 415 -7.30 14.12 11.57
N GLN A 416 -7.46 13.93 10.27
CA GLN A 416 -8.47 14.56 9.40
C GLN A 416 -9.59 13.58 9.02
N ALA A 417 -10.65 14.10 8.40
CA ALA A 417 -11.74 13.26 7.90
C ALA A 417 -11.23 12.22 6.89
N GLN A 418 -11.89 11.07 6.85
CA GLN A 418 -11.61 10.00 5.91
C GLN A 418 -12.85 9.57 5.15
N GLU A 419 -12.66 9.04 3.94
CA GLU A 419 -13.69 8.40 3.14
C GLU A 419 -13.15 7.05 2.63
N LEU A 420 -13.96 5.98 2.79
CA LEU A 420 -13.57 4.62 2.47
C LEU A 420 -14.49 4.02 1.41
N VAL A 421 -13.89 3.38 0.41
CA VAL A 421 -14.58 2.48 -0.53
C VAL A 421 -13.92 1.11 -0.43
N GLN A 422 -14.58 0.18 0.26
CA GLN A 422 -14.13 -1.20 0.40
C GLN A 422 -14.87 -2.09 -0.59
N ILE A 423 -14.13 -2.84 -1.41
CA ILE A 423 -14.64 -3.72 -2.45
C ILE A 423 -14.24 -5.18 -2.21
N LEU A 424 -15.00 -6.08 -2.83
CA LEU A 424 -14.84 -7.53 -2.70
C LEU A 424 -14.59 -8.19 -4.07
N PRO A 425 -13.98 -9.38 -4.12
CA PRO A 425 -13.82 -10.17 -5.33
C PRO A 425 -15.14 -10.34 -6.08
N HIS A 426 -15.21 -9.83 -7.31
CA HIS A 426 -16.42 -9.78 -8.10
C HIS A 426 -16.12 -9.66 -9.60
N PRO A 427 -16.95 -10.22 -10.51
CA PRO A 427 -16.74 -10.08 -11.95
C PRO A 427 -16.65 -8.63 -12.44
N GLU A 428 -17.31 -7.71 -11.74
CA GLU A 428 -17.28 -6.26 -12.04
C GLU A 428 -15.87 -5.66 -12.03
N TRP A 429 -14.98 -6.24 -11.22
CA TRP A 429 -13.59 -5.80 -11.06
C TRP A 429 -12.61 -6.67 -11.83
N ALA A 430 -13.01 -7.86 -12.26
CA ALA A 430 -12.15 -8.83 -12.94
C ALA A 430 -11.59 -8.32 -14.27
N VAL A 431 -12.31 -7.42 -14.94
CA VAL A 431 -11.83 -6.74 -16.15
C VAL A 431 -10.55 -5.93 -15.92
N HIS A 432 -10.25 -5.58 -14.67
CA HIS A 432 -9.08 -4.82 -14.23
C HIS A 432 -8.01 -5.72 -13.59
N GLY A 433 -8.09 -7.04 -13.76
CA GLY A 433 -7.12 -8.01 -13.22
C GLY A 433 -7.38 -8.47 -11.78
N TYR A 434 -8.40 -7.93 -11.12
CA TYR A 434 -8.79 -8.29 -9.77
C TYR A 434 -9.49 -9.67 -9.71
N PRO A 435 -9.54 -10.33 -8.54
CA PRO A 435 -10.20 -11.63 -8.44
C PRO A 435 -11.71 -11.55 -8.72
N ALA A 436 -12.19 -12.42 -9.61
CA ALA A 436 -13.59 -12.48 -10.03
C ALA A 436 -14.54 -13.13 -8.99
N ALA A 437 -13.98 -13.84 -8.01
CA ALA A 437 -14.75 -14.59 -7.02
C ALA A 437 -13.97 -14.72 -5.70
N HIS A 438 -14.69 -14.92 -4.61
CA HIS A 438 -14.13 -15.09 -3.28
C HIS A 438 -13.18 -16.30 -3.23
N GLY A 439 -12.07 -16.18 -2.49
CA GLY A 439 -11.09 -17.24 -2.28
C GLY A 439 -10.03 -17.36 -3.39
N VAL A 440 -10.17 -16.64 -4.51
CA VAL A 440 -9.13 -16.60 -5.55
C VAL A 440 -7.89 -15.88 -5.02
N GLY A 441 -6.77 -16.63 -4.91
CA GLY A 441 -5.50 -16.12 -4.36
C GLY A 441 -5.41 -16.13 -2.84
N TRP A 442 -6.30 -16.88 -2.18
CA TRP A 442 -6.32 -17.04 -0.72
C TRP A 442 -5.73 -18.39 -0.31
N GLU A 443 -4.67 -18.37 0.50
CA GLU A 443 -4.07 -19.57 1.13
C GLU A 443 -3.74 -20.72 0.16
N ASN A 444 -3.38 -20.41 -1.08
CA ASN A 444 -3.12 -21.40 -2.13
C ASN A 444 -1.76 -21.23 -2.85
N GLY A 445 -0.82 -20.56 -2.18
CA GLY A 445 0.54 -20.31 -2.67
C GLY A 445 0.73 -18.94 -3.32
N PRO A 446 1.96 -18.65 -3.78
CA PRO A 446 2.30 -17.37 -4.39
C PRO A 446 1.53 -17.14 -5.68
N ARG A 447 0.97 -15.93 -5.82
CA ARG A 447 0.28 -15.47 -7.03
C ARG A 447 0.74 -14.09 -7.41
N THR A 448 1.14 -13.92 -8.67
CA THR A 448 1.40 -12.62 -9.27
C THR A 448 0.11 -12.01 -9.79
N TRP A 449 -0.11 -10.74 -9.44
CA TRP A 449 -1.22 -9.91 -9.83
C TRP A 449 -0.73 -8.80 -10.75
N ASP A 450 -1.49 -8.53 -11.81
CA ASP A 450 -1.33 -7.40 -12.70
C ASP A 450 -2.67 -6.66 -12.69
N LEU A 451 -2.71 -5.54 -11.97
CA LEU A 451 -3.94 -4.87 -11.57
C LEU A 451 -4.02 -3.50 -12.22
N ASP A 452 -5.03 -3.26 -13.06
CA ASP A 452 -5.35 -1.94 -13.59
C ASP A 452 -6.06 -1.09 -12.51
N THR A 453 -5.26 -0.70 -11.53
CA THR A 453 -5.71 -0.04 -10.31
C THR A 453 -6.21 1.37 -10.61
N GLY A 454 -5.63 2.05 -11.60
CA GLY A 454 -6.14 3.32 -12.10
C GLY A 454 -7.52 3.20 -12.73
N ALA A 455 -7.70 2.26 -13.67
CA ALA A 455 -8.99 2.09 -14.32
C ALA A 455 -10.08 1.65 -13.33
N LEU A 456 -9.76 0.78 -12.37
CA LEU A 456 -10.70 0.41 -11.31
C LEU A 456 -11.08 1.61 -10.45
N SER A 457 -10.09 2.30 -9.88
CA SER A 457 -10.33 3.38 -8.93
C SER A 457 -11.02 4.60 -9.55
N SER A 458 -10.94 4.79 -10.87
CA SER A 458 -11.69 5.84 -11.57
C SER A 458 -13.20 5.60 -11.62
N ARG A 459 -13.64 4.34 -11.49
CA ARG A 459 -15.05 3.94 -11.49
C ARG A 459 -15.70 3.96 -10.11
N LEU A 460 -14.90 4.09 -9.06
CA LEU A 460 -15.39 4.17 -7.69
C LEU A 460 -15.98 5.56 -7.41
N TYR A 461 -17.00 5.59 -6.56
CA TYR A 461 -17.60 6.83 -6.07
C TYR A 461 -16.77 7.38 -4.92
N PHE A 462 -16.44 8.67 -5.00
CA PHE A 462 -15.92 9.46 -3.89
C PHE A 462 -16.74 10.73 -3.81
N TYR A 463 -17.11 11.14 -2.60
CA TYR A 463 -17.93 12.31 -2.32
C TYR A 463 -17.22 13.58 -2.78
N GLN A 464 -18.05 14.48 -3.33
CA GLN A 464 -17.65 15.79 -3.78
C GLN A 464 -18.82 16.77 -3.64
N ASP A 465 -18.53 17.99 -3.20
CA ASP A 465 -19.51 19.06 -3.04
C ASP A 465 -20.14 19.42 -4.40
N PRO A 466 -21.47 19.52 -4.49
CA PRO A 466 -22.15 19.88 -5.73
C PRO A 466 -21.66 21.23 -6.30
N GLY A 467 -21.46 21.28 -7.61
CA GLY A 467 -21.03 22.50 -8.31
C GLY A 467 -19.54 22.83 -8.22
N THR A 468 -18.74 21.96 -7.59
CA THR A 468 -17.28 22.14 -7.50
C THR A 468 -16.53 21.43 -8.64
N PRO A 469 -15.30 21.87 -9.01
CA PRO A 469 -14.52 21.23 -10.07
C PRO A 469 -14.08 19.81 -9.69
N PRO A 470 -14.19 18.80 -10.57
CA PRO A 470 -13.83 17.42 -10.24
C PRO A 470 -12.42 17.28 -9.65
N ALA A 471 -12.31 16.54 -8.55
CA ALA A 471 -11.02 16.27 -7.93
C ALA A 471 -10.10 15.44 -8.84
N LYS A 472 -8.82 15.76 -8.86
CA LYS A 472 -7.79 14.86 -9.42
C LYS A 472 -7.50 13.73 -8.43
N ARG A 473 -7.64 12.49 -8.88
CA ARG A 473 -7.41 11.29 -8.05
C ARG A 473 -5.95 10.87 -8.09
N VAL A 474 -5.14 11.59 -7.31
CA VAL A 474 -3.71 11.30 -7.15
C VAL A 474 -3.50 10.44 -5.91
N TRP A 475 -2.86 9.29 -6.09
CA TRP A 475 -2.61 8.33 -5.01
C TRP A 475 -1.18 8.47 -4.52
N ARG A 476 -1.02 8.63 -3.20
CA ARG A 476 0.27 8.87 -2.56
C ARG A 476 0.80 7.67 -1.79
N SER A 477 -0.05 6.66 -1.60
CA SER A 477 0.28 5.45 -0.84
C SER A 477 -0.41 4.26 -1.50
N ILE A 478 0.33 3.19 -1.77
CA ILE A 478 -0.18 1.93 -2.31
C ILE A 478 0.35 0.79 -1.45
N ASN A 479 -0.57 0.02 -0.89
CA ASN A 479 -0.36 -0.85 0.27
C ASN A 479 -0.81 -2.28 -0.02
N CYS A 480 -0.15 -3.23 0.63
CA CYS A 480 -0.61 -4.61 0.73
C CYS A 480 -0.36 -5.16 2.13
N GLY A 481 -1.33 -5.88 2.68
CA GLY A 481 -1.21 -6.54 3.98
C GLY A 481 -2.56 -6.73 4.64
N THR A 482 -2.60 -6.79 5.96
CA THR A 482 -3.81 -7.20 6.69
C THR A 482 -4.11 -6.31 7.88
N GLU A 483 -5.41 -6.06 8.06
CA GLU A 483 -6.01 -5.54 9.27
C GLU A 483 -6.72 -6.67 10.01
N MET A 484 -6.19 -7.02 11.17
CA MET A 484 -6.81 -7.98 12.07
C MET A 484 -7.89 -7.23 12.86
N TYR A 485 -9.15 -7.39 12.49
CA TYR A 485 -10.27 -6.63 13.05
C TYR A 485 -11.03 -7.45 14.11
N PHE A 486 -11.19 -6.89 15.33
CA PHE A 486 -12.02 -7.39 16.46
C PHE A 486 -12.25 -8.91 16.55
N GLY A 487 -11.16 -9.67 16.42
CA GLY A 487 -11.19 -11.13 16.40
C GLY A 487 -10.97 -11.76 17.77
N ALA A 488 -11.15 -13.09 17.84
CA ALA A 488 -10.65 -13.85 18.97
C ALA A 488 -9.13 -13.60 19.15
N PRO A 489 -8.62 -13.50 20.39
CA PRO A 489 -7.20 -13.25 20.63
C PRO A 489 -6.33 -14.42 20.17
N GLY A 490 -5.06 -14.14 19.88
CA GLY A 490 -4.07 -15.15 19.48
C GLY A 490 -4.23 -15.62 18.02
N LYS A 491 -4.92 -14.84 17.18
CA LYS A 491 -5.00 -15.14 15.75
C LYS A 491 -3.76 -14.61 15.06
N THR A 492 -3.21 -15.44 14.18
CA THR A 492 -1.97 -15.13 13.44
C THR A 492 -2.25 -15.12 11.95
N ALA A 493 -1.81 -14.04 11.28
CA ALA A 493 -1.66 -13.95 9.84
C ALA A 493 -0.19 -14.05 9.44
N GLN A 494 0.09 -14.69 8.31
CA GLN A 494 1.43 -14.84 7.72
C GLN A 494 1.33 -14.74 6.20
N TRP A 495 2.15 -13.88 5.60
CA TRP A 495 2.19 -13.69 4.16
C TRP A 495 3.56 -13.20 3.71
N SER A 496 3.79 -13.17 2.40
CA SER A 496 4.94 -12.47 1.82
C SER A 496 4.56 -11.72 0.55
N VAL A 497 5.29 -10.63 0.30
CA VAL A 497 5.18 -9.80 -0.90
C VAL A 497 6.52 -9.77 -1.62
N SER A 498 6.51 -9.93 -2.94
CA SER A 498 7.67 -9.71 -3.83
C SER A 498 7.22 -9.09 -5.15
N ASP A 499 8.18 -8.70 -5.99
CA ASP A 499 7.94 -8.18 -7.35
C ASP A 499 6.96 -7.00 -7.40
N PHE A 500 6.87 -6.23 -6.31
CA PHE A 500 5.96 -5.11 -6.19
C PHE A 500 6.45 -3.92 -7.02
N ASP A 501 5.65 -3.49 -7.99
CA ASP A 501 5.86 -2.32 -8.81
C ASP A 501 4.56 -1.51 -9.00
N VAL A 502 4.73 -0.21 -9.26
CA VAL A 502 3.66 0.73 -9.62
C VAL A 502 4.03 1.32 -10.96
N LEU A 503 3.19 1.08 -11.96
CA LEU A 503 3.48 1.40 -13.36
C LEU A 503 2.61 2.57 -13.81
N VAL A 504 3.25 3.63 -14.33
CA VAL A 504 2.58 4.81 -14.89
C VAL A 504 2.95 4.98 -16.37
N PRO A 505 2.11 5.60 -17.21
CA PRO A 505 2.44 5.81 -18.62
C PRO A 505 3.75 6.59 -18.78
N LYS A 506 4.52 6.23 -19.82
CA LYS A 506 5.66 7.03 -20.26
C LYS A 506 5.17 8.43 -20.61
N PRO A 507 5.83 9.50 -20.12
CA PRO A 507 5.51 10.85 -20.56
C PRO A 507 5.64 10.91 -22.08
N TYR A 508 4.56 11.25 -22.79
CA TYR A 508 4.67 11.57 -24.21
C TYR A 508 5.71 12.70 -24.35
N HIS A 509 6.75 12.47 -25.15
CA HIS A 509 7.54 13.57 -25.70
C HIS A 509 6.61 14.43 -26.55
N ARG A 510 5.88 15.36 -25.92
CA ARG A 510 5.37 16.53 -26.62
C ARG A 510 6.59 17.38 -26.94
N ILE A 511 7.10 17.21 -28.16
CA ILE A 511 7.92 18.25 -28.79
C ILE A 511 7.09 19.53 -28.68
N PRO A 512 7.61 20.62 -28.08
CA PRO A 512 6.91 21.88 -28.08
C PRO A 512 6.71 22.27 -29.55
N GLU A 513 5.46 22.41 -29.99
CA GLU A 513 5.19 23.13 -31.23
C GLU A 513 5.76 24.54 -31.05
N ILE A 514 6.75 24.87 -31.88
CA ILE A 514 7.43 26.17 -31.95
C ILE A 514 6.51 27.20 -32.59
#